data_AF-A0A8B6F008-F1
#
_entry.id   AF-A0A8B6F008-F1
#
_cell.length_a   1.000
_cell.length_b   1.000
_cell.length_c   1.000
_cell.angle_alpha   90.00
_cell.angle_beta   90.00
_cell.angle_gamma   90.00
#
_symmetry.space_group_name_H-M   'P 1'
#
loop_
_entity.id
_entity.type
_entity.pdbx_description
1 polymer ?
#
loop_
_entity_poly.entity_id
_entity_poly.type
_entity_poly.pdbx_seq_one_letter_code
_entity_poly.pdbx_strand_id
1 'polypeptide(L)'
;METRLGFFLLLLVTVLQVVVESGYIGCYQDDSTRILPKAVLKDKGMTVQKCQQFCGKKGFKFAGVEYGYECFCGNVLRKCRKRKESDCKMPCSGNKRQTCGGPWRISIYTSKPSNCKGKCHKNGICKRGRCRCKRGYTGDGINACSKLGYIGCYRDDSTRILPKAKLQDKGMTVQKCQRFCGKKGFKFAGVEYGYQCFCGNVLQKYRKRKESDCKTPCSGNKRQTCGGPWRISIYTGKPSNCKGKCHKNGICKRGRCRCKRGYTGDGINACSICPLGWKSYGSSCYFFSQTTATWNDAKRKCITKNSMLAEVVSYGERDFLRKQATKYAKTFWLGGTDSKHEGIWIWATSQSNFNVTGWHTRLVKEPNNQNGNENCNTIHRKLDFEWNDDNCLEGYRYICEKL
;
A
#
# COMPACT_ATOMS: atom_id res chain seq x y z
N MET A 1 63.82 -19.63 -34.19
CA MET A 1 63.13 -18.37 -34.52
C MET A 1 61.78 -18.36 -33.84
N GLU A 2 61.63 -17.39 -32.94
CA GLU A 2 60.40 -16.75 -32.44
C GLU A 2 59.32 -17.52 -31.64
N THR A 3 59.30 -17.18 -30.36
CA THR A 3 58.21 -17.16 -29.37
C THR A 3 56.95 -16.39 -29.81
N ARG A 4 55.76 -16.80 -29.33
CA ARG A 4 54.89 -15.98 -28.44
C ARG A 4 53.60 -16.68 -27.98
N LEU A 5 53.32 -16.51 -26.68
CA LEU A 5 52.09 -16.80 -25.94
C LEU A 5 50.87 -16.02 -26.46
N GLY A 6 49.66 -16.54 -26.25
CA GLY A 6 48.41 -15.77 -26.34
C GLY A 6 47.21 -16.45 -25.66
N PHE A 7 46.78 -15.88 -24.54
CA PHE A 7 45.74 -16.30 -23.61
C PHE A 7 44.28 -16.32 -24.17
N PHE A 8 43.45 -17.16 -23.54
CA PHE A 8 41.97 -17.21 -23.55
C PHE A 8 41.27 -15.84 -23.51
N LEU A 9 40.17 -15.65 -24.27
CA LEU A 9 38.93 -15.07 -23.73
C LEU A 9 37.70 -15.32 -24.62
N LEU A 10 36.65 -15.92 -24.04
CA LEU A 10 35.31 -16.06 -24.61
C LEU A 10 34.64 -14.70 -24.83
N LEU A 11 34.17 -14.43 -26.04
CA LEU A 11 33.25 -13.33 -26.37
C LEU A 11 31.80 -13.71 -26.03
N LEU A 12 31.39 -13.46 -24.79
CA LEU A 12 29.99 -13.39 -24.37
C LEU A 12 29.46 -11.98 -24.67
N VAL A 13 28.64 -11.85 -25.71
CA VAL A 13 27.85 -10.64 -25.98
C VAL A 13 26.80 -10.49 -24.88
N THR A 14 27.11 -9.68 -23.86
CA THR A 14 26.17 -9.38 -22.76
C THR A 14 25.20 -8.27 -23.15
N VAL A 15 23.93 -8.66 -23.24
CA VAL A 15 22.73 -7.82 -23.28
C VAL A 15 22.79 -6.69 -22.26
N LEU A 16 22.59 -5.45 -22.71
CA LEU A 16 22.37 -4.26 -21.87
C LEU A 16 21.23 -4.52 -20.86
N GLN A 17 21.57 -4.74 -19.59
CA GLN A 17 20.61 -4.70 -18.48
C GLN A 17 20.50 -3.25 -17.97
N VAL A 18 19.35 -2.61 -18.23
CA VAL A 18 18.84 -1.58 -17.31
C VAL A 18 18.49 -2.30 -16.01
N VAL A 19 19.42 -2.29 -15.06
CA VAL A 19 19.24 -2.86 -13.73
C VAL A 19 18.24 -1.96 -13.01
N VAL A 20 16.97 -2.36 -12.94
CA VAL A 20 16.04 -1.79 -11.95
C VAL A 20 16.62 -2.10 -10.58
N GLU A 21 17.29 -1.12 -9.98
CA GLU A 21 17.96 -1.26 -8.68
C GLU A 21 16.96 -1.70 -7.62
N SER A 22 17.24 -2.86 -7.02
CA SER A 22 16.34 -3.49 -6.07
C SER A 22 16.12 -2.62 -4.85
N GLY A 23 14.86 -2.32 -4.56
CA GLY A 23 14.50 -1.61 -3.34
C GLY A 23 14.42 -0.09 -3.48
N TYR A 24 14.46 0.47 -4.70
CA TYR A 24 14.17 1.89 -4.92
C TYR A 24 12.76 2.26 -4.43
N ILE A 25 12.67 3.38 -3.71
CA ILE A 25 11.45 3.89 -3.09
C ILE A 25 11.01 5.17 -3.80
N GLY A 26 11.94 6.05 -4.16
CA GLY A 26 11.63 7.27 -4.93
C GLY A 26 12.67 8.37 -4.81
N CYS A 27 12.46 9.43 -5.60
CA CYS A 27 13.21 10.69 -5.57
C CYS A 27 12.57 11.68 -4.59
N TYR A 28 13.37 12.25 -3.69
CA TYR A 28 12.90 13.18 -2.67
C TYR A 28 13.75 14.45 -2.62
N GLN A 29 13.15 15.52 -2.13
CA GLN A 29 13.89 16.71 -1.73
C GLN A 29 14.75 16.35 -0.52
N ASP A 30 16.04 16.68 -0.57
CA ASP A 30 16.87 16.76 0.62
C ASP A 30 17.17 18.22 0.99
N ASP A 31 17.62 18.45 2.21
CA ASP A 31 18.05 19.77 2.68
C ASP A 31 19.15 19.60 3.73
N SER A 32 19.64 20.72 4.27
CA SER A 32 20.69 20.73 5.29
C SER A 32 20.40 19.88 6.53
N THR A 33 19.13 19.56 6.80
CA THR A 33 18.72 18.71 7.93
C THR A 33 18.76 17.21 7.64
N ARG A 34 18.98 16.84 6.37
CA ARG A 34 19.09 15.48 5.83
C ARG A 34 17.87 14.58 6.10
N ILE A 35 17.24 14.08 5.04
CA ILE A 35 16.16 13.08 5.11
C ILE A 35 16.62 11.80 5.84
N LEU A 36 17.90 11.45 5.69
CA LEU A 36 18.57 10.28 6.25
C LEU A 36 19.83 10.71 7.03
N PRO A 37 19.67 11.22 8.28
CA PRO A 37 20.74 11.93 8.96
C PRO A 37 21.67 11.03 9.80
N LYS A 38 21.54 9.69 9.74
CA LYS A 38 22.14 8.81 10.76
C LYS A 38 23.57 8.35 10.48
N ALA A 39 23.89 8.06 9.23
CA ALA A 39 25.27 7.75 8.84
C ALA A 39 25.49 8.23 7.40
N VAL A 40 26.72 8.66 7.11
CA VAL A 40 27.09 9.23 5.82
C VAL A 40 28.36 8.54 5.31
N LEU A 41 28.43 8.32 4.00
CA LEU A 41 29.62 7.88 3.29
C LEU A 41 29.74 8.73 2.01
N LYS A 42 30.90 9.37 1.80
CA LYS A 42 31.23 10.08 0.56
C LYS A 42 32.33 9.30 -0.14
N ASP A 43 32.14 8.98 -1.42
CA ASP A 43 33.09 8.12 -2.14
C ASP A 43 33.10 8.41 -3.65
N LYS A 44 34.28 8.63 -4.23
CA LYS A 44 34.42 8.93 -5.66
C LYS A 44 34.06 7.74 -6.57
N GLY A 45 33.94 6.54 -6.02
CA GLY A 45 33.43 5.33 -6.66
C GLY A 45 32.07 4.90 -6.10
N MET A 46 31.15 5.84 -5.85
CA MET A 46 29.83 5.53 -5.29
C MET A 46 28.97 4.76 -6.28
N THR A 47 28.27 3.75 -5.77
CA THR A 47 27.20 3.02 -6.48
C THR A 47 26.03 2.83 -5.53
N VAL A 48 24.84 2.58 -6.08
CA VAL A 48 23.64 2.34 -5.26
C VAL A 48 23.83 1.11 -4.37
N GLN A 49 24.44 0.04 -4.88
CA GLN A 49 24.72 -1.18 -4.11
C GLN A 49 25.73 -0.93 -2.99
N LYS A 50 26.76 -0.12 -3.24
CA LYS A 50 27.75 0.28 -2.21
C LYS A 50 27.07 1.03 -1.07
N CYS A 51 26.18 1.97 -1.39
CA CYS A 51 25.40 2.69 -0.38
C CYS A 51 24.44 1.78 0.40
N GLN A 52 23.69 0.92 -0.30
CA GLN A 52 22.81 -0.07 0.34
C GLN A 52 23.60 -0.99 1.28
N GLN A 53 24.73 -1.55 0.83
CA GLN A 53 25.58 -2.44 1.64
C GLN A 53 26.15 -1.72 2.87
N PHE A 54 26.63 -0.48 2.71
CA PHE A 54 27.13 0.33 3.82
C PHE A 54 26.05 0.54 4.89
N CYS A 55 24.87 1.02 4.49
CA CYS A 55 23.76 1.24 5.42
C CYS A 55 23.25 -0.07 6.03
N GLY A 56 23.20 -1.15 5.24
CA GLY A 56 22.73 -2.46 5.66
C GLY A 56 23.66 -3.13 6.67
N LYS A 57 24.99 -3.02 6.50
CA LYS A 57 25.99 -3.49 7.46
C LYS A 57 25.89 -2.75 8.79
N LYS A 58 25.57 -1.45 8.75
CA LYS A 58 25.33 -0.63 9.95
C LYS A 58 23.92 -0.78 10.54
N GLY A 59 23.10 -1.69 10.00
CA GLY A 59 21.77 -2.01 10.54
C GLY A 59 20.66 -1.01 10.21
N PHE A 60 20.90 -0.04 9.31
CA PHE A 60 19.86 0.92 8.91
C PHE A 60 18.85 0.32 7.91
N LYS A 61 17.62 0.86 7.90
CA LYS A 61 16.52 0.41 7.03
C LYS A 61 16.57 1.00 5.62
N PHE A 62 16.99 2.25 5.51
CA PHE A 62 17.05 3.01 4.27
C PHE A 62 18.46 3.47 3.95
N ALA A 63 18.77 3.45 2.66
CA ALA A 63 19.97 3.99 2.06
C ALA A 63 19.53 5.02 1.02
N GLY A 64 20.16 6.20 1.00
CA GLY A 64 19.87 7.26 0.06
C GLY A 64 21.13 7.73 -0.60
N VAL A 65 21.11 7.96 -1.91
CA VAL A 65 22.25 8.49 -2.66
C VAL A 65 21.92 9.87 -3.21
N GLU A 66 22.86 10.79 -3.07
CA GLU A 66 22.75 12.18 -3.50
C GLU A 66 24.03 12.64 -4.19
N TYR A 67 23.88 13.63 -5.08
CA TYR A 67 24.98 14.34 -5.73
C TYR A 67 26.01 13.43 -6.42
N GLY A 68 25.60 12.24 -6.85
CA GLY A 68 26.45 11.29 -7.56
C GLY A 68 27.40 10.47 -6.68
N TYR A 69 27.88 11.01 -5.57
CA TYR A 69 28.94 10.40 -4.76
C TYR A 69 28.63 10.27 -3.26
N GLU A 70 27.50 10.79 -2.80
CA GLU A 70 27.14 10.79 -1.38
C GLU A 70 26.13 9.68 -1.07
N CYS A 71 26.30 9.05 0.09
CA CYS A 71 25.41 8.03 0.63
C CYS A 71 24.98 8.41 2.04
N PHE A 72 23.70 8.27 2.32
CA PHE A 72 23.05 8.62 3.56
C PHE A 72 22.22 7.45 4.09
N CYS A 73 22.25 7.21 5.38
CA CYS A 73 21.54 6.11 6.02
C CYS A 73 20.54 6.60 7.07
N GLY A 74 19.48 5.83 7.26
CA GLY A 74 18.55 6.07 8.36
C GLY A 74 17.45 5.03 8.44
N ASN A 75 16.65 5.14 9.50
CA ASN A 75 15.56 4.20 9.77
C ASN A 75 14.18 4.78 9.47
N VAL A 76 14.11 6.10 9.26
CA VAL A 76 12.89 6.88 9.03
C VAL A 76 13.20 7.92 7.96
N LEU A 77 12.30 8.07 6.98
CA LEU A 77 12.39 9.13 5.98
C LEU A 77 11.77 10.41 6.56
N ARG A 78 12.61 11.39 6.90
CA ARG A 78 12.17 12.70 7.43
C ARG A 78 11.83 13.63 6.26
N LYS A 79 10.79 14.46 6.36
CA LYS A 79 10.43 15.47 5.32
C LYS A 79 10.27 14.87 3.89
N CYS A 80 9.33 13.94 3.72
CA CYS A 80 9.12 13.18 2.46
C CYS A 80 8.50 13.99 1.29
N ARG A 81 9.08 15.12 0.90
CA ARG A 81 8.64 15.86 -0.30
C ARG A 81 9.17 15.14 -1.54
N LYS A 82 8.31 14.34 -2.17
CA LYS A 82 8.65 13.64 -3.41
C LYS A 82 8.95 14.65 -4.53
N ARG A 83 9.96 14.37 -5.35
CA ARG A 83 10.38 15.19 -6.49
C ARG A 83 10.17 14.43 -7.80
N LYS A 84 10.25 15.14 -8.92
CA LYS A 84 10.18 14.49 -10.23
C LYS A 84 11.38 13.57 -10.35
N GLU A 85 11.18 12.38 -10.92
CA GLU A 85 12.27 11.41 -11.09
C GLU A 85 13.41 11.99 -11.93
N SER A 86 13.12 12.96 -12.81
CA SER A 86 14.12 13.75 -13.56
C SER A 86 15.13 14.48 -12.68
N ASP A 87 14.72 14.92 -11.50
CA ASP A 87 15.56 15.69 -10.59
C ASP A 87 16.62 14.81 -9.90
N CYS A 88 16.41 13.49 -9.87
CA CYS A 88 17.31 12.50 -9.29
C CYS A 88 18.10 11.70 -10.34
N LYS A 89 18.32 12.25 -11.54
CA LYS A 89 19.01 11.57 -12.65
C LYS A 89 20.53 11.77 -12.69
N MET A 90 21.13 12.38 -11.67
CA MET A 90 22.58 12.54 -11.64
C MET A 90 23.26 11.16 -11.64
N PRO A 91 24.21 10.89 -12.54
CA PRO A 91 24.90 9.61 -12.58
C PRO A 91 25.69 9.34 -11.29
N CYS A 92 25.75 8.09 -10.85
CA CYS A 92 26.64 7.69 -9.77
C CYS A 92 28.12 7.80 -10.21
N SER A 93 28.98 8.28 -9.33
CA SER A 93 30.40 8.50 -9.61
C SER A 93 31.16 7.20 -9.92
N GLY A 94 30.79 6.09 -9.27
CA GLY A 94 31.36 4.76 -9.51
C GLY A 94 30.64 3.93 -10.57
N ASN A 95 29.48 4.37 -11.06
CA ASN A 95 28.78 3.71 -12.16
C ASN A 95 27.83 4.69 -12.88
N LYS A 96 28.28 5.23 -14.01
CA LYS A 96 27.52 6.21 -14.81
C LYS A 96 26.18 5.68 -15.36
N ARG A 97 25.92 4.37 -15.30
CA ARG A 97 24.65 3.74 -15.71
C ARG A 97 23.59 3.74 -14.59
N GLN A 98 23.96 4.14 -13.39
CA GLN A 98 23.09 4.24 -12.21
C GLN A 98 22.78 5.70 -11.89
N THR A 99 21.66 5.94 -11.22
CA THR A 99 21.25 7.28 -10.80
C THR A 99 21.43 7.47 -9.30
N CYS A 100 22.23 8.46 -8.90
CA CYS A 100 22.56 8.79 -7.52
C CYS A 100 22.06 10.18 -7.14
N GLY A 101 20.77 10.42 -7.35
CA GLY A 101 20.11 11.65 -6.90
C GLY A 101 20.47 12.86 -7.76
N GLY A 102 20.74 13.98 -7.12
CA GLY A 102 21.07 15.28 -7.73
C GLY A 102 21.32 16.33 -6.64
N PRO A 103 21.49 17.62 -6.99
CA PRO A 103 21.70 18.69 -6.01
C PRO A 103 20.50 18.82 -5.07
N TRP A 104 20.67 18.43 -3.79
CA TRP A 104 19.58 18.37 -2.82
C TRP A 104 18.39 17.52 -3.29
N ARG A 105 18.70 16.46 -4.04
CA ARG A 105 17.74 15.49 -4.58
C ARG A 105 18.27 14.11 -4.26
N ILE A 106 17.59 13.41 -3.37
CA ILE A 106 18.05 12.12 -2.88
C ILE A 106 17.19 10.99 -3.42
N SER A 107 17.86 10.00 -4.01
CA SER A 107 17.25 8.75 -4.42
C SER A 107 17.27 7.76 -3.27
N ILE A 108 16.09 7.35 -2.78
CA ILE A 108 15.94 6.51 -1.59
C ILE A 108 15.73 5.04 -1.97
N TYR A 109 16.40 4.16 -1.24
CA TYR A 109 16.36 2.70 -1.39
C TYR A 109 16.23 2.00 -0.02
N THR A 110 15.77 0.75 -0.02
CA THR A 110 15.92 -0.14 1.14
C THR A 110 17.39 -0.56 1.30
N SER A 111 17.95 -0.55 2.51
CA SER A 111 19.36 -0.89 2.76
C SER A 111 19.71 -2.37 2.59
N LYS A 112 18.71 -3.27 2.62
CA LYS A 112 18.92 -4.71 2.41
C LYS A 112 18.24 -5.17 1.11
N PRO A 113 18.90 -5.05 -0.06
CA PRO A 113 18.46 -5.74 -1.25
C PRO A 113 18.64 -7.27 -1.09
N SER A 114 17.74 -8.08 -1.65
CA SER A 114 17.82 -9.55 -1.61
C SER A 114 18.78 -10.10 -2.67
N ASN A 115 19.49 -11.19 -2.32
CA ASN A 115 20.52 -11.86 -3.15
C ASN A 115 20.42 -13.41 -3.05
N CYS A 116 19.28 -14.01 -3.43
CA CYS A 116 18.92 -15.34 -2.92
C CYS A 116 19.74 -16.53 -3.47
N LYS A 117 20.37 -17.29 -2.56
CA LYS A 117 20.49 -18.77 -2.53
C LYS A 117 19.63 -19.26 -1.35
N GLY A 118 18.57 -20.03 -1.57
CA GLY A 118 17.74 -20.69 -0.51
C GLY A 118 16.80 -19.82 0.36
N LYS A 119 16.82 -18.49 0.26
CA LYS A 119 16.11 -17.56 1.18
C LYS A 119 14.66 -17.19 0.81
N CYS A 120 14.02 -17.91 -0.10
CA CYS A 120 12.65 -17.60 -0.51
C CYS A 120 11.65 -18.51 0.17
N HIS A 121 10.43 -18.01 0.38
CA HIS A 121 9.30 -18.83 0.84
C HIS A 121 9.15 -20.08 -0.06
N LYS A 122 8.59 -21.19 0.44
CA LYS A 122 8.44 -22.47 -0.31
C LYS A 122 7.74 -22.35 -1.68
N ASN A 123 6.83 -21.38 -1.78
CA ASN A 123 6.14 -20.99 -3.02
C ASN A 123 6.73 -19.73 -3.67
N GLY A 124 7.97 -19.38 -3.34
CA GLY A 124 8.77 -18.32 -3.92
C GLY A 124 9.92 -18.88 -4.75
N ILE A 125 10.46 -18.05 -5.63
CA ILE A 125 11.60 -18.34 -6.50
C ILE A 125 12.53 -17.13 -6.49
N CYS A 126 13.83 -17.41 -6.46
CA CYS A 126 14.82 -16.39 -6.73
C CYS A 126 14.77 -16.05 -8.22
N LYS A 127 14.40 -14.83 -8.56
CA LYS A 127 14.56 -14.30 -9.92
C LYS A 127 15.36 -13.01 -9.85
N ARG A 128 16.59 -13.06 -10.40
CA ARG A 128 17.52 -11.92 -10.50
C ARG A 128 17.83 -11.34 -9.10
N GLY A 129 18.31 -12.19 -8.19
CA GLY A 129 18.62 -11.83 -6.81
C GLY A 129 17.41 -11.65 -5.90
N ARG A 130 16.20 -11.45 -6.43
CA ARG A 130 14.98 -11.19 -5.65
C ARG A 130 14.07 -12.39 -5.49
N CYS A 131 13.62 -12.62 -4.26
CA CYS A 131 12.54 -13.56 -4.00
C CYS A 131 11.23 -13.04 -4.59
N ARG A 132 10.54 -13.90 -5.34
CA ARG A 132 9.24 -13.61 -5.95
C ARG A 132 8.35 -14.82 -5.81
N CYS A 133 7.06 -14.63 -5.58
CA CYS A 133 6.14 -15.77 -5.58
C CYS A 133 6.10 -16.48 -6.93
N LYS A 134 6.05 -17.82 -6.89
CA LYS A 134 5.74 -18.68 -8.03
C LYS A 134 4.42 -18.21 -8.63
N ARG A 135 4.27 -18.41 -9.94
CA ARG A 135 3.07 -18.03 -10.67
C ARG A 135 1.81 -18.59 -10.00
N GLY A 136 0.78 -17.75 -9.84
CA GLY A 136 -0.47 -18.10 -9.14
C GLY A 136 -0.45 -17.89 -7.63
N TYR A 137 0.69 -17.52 -7.04
CA TYR A 137 0.80 -17.13 -5.64
C TYR A 137 1.05 -15.63 -5.53
N THR A 138 0.51 -15.00 -4.49
CA THR A 138 0.71 -13.58 -4.17
C THR A 138 1.34 -13.45 -2.79
N GLY A 139 2.11 -12.38 -2.57
CA GLY A 139 2.86 -12.14 -1.35
C GLY A 139 4.24 -11.53 -1.63
N ASP A 140 5.05 -11.37 -0.59
CA ASP A 140 6.34 -10.68 -0.64
C ASP A 140 7.50 -11.54 -1.19
N GLY A 141 7.27 -12.83 -1.46
CA GLY A 141 8.27 -13.76 -1.99
C GLY A 141 9.23 -14.32 -0.93
N ILE A 142 9.39 -13.64 0.21
CA ILE A 142 10.36 -13.94 1.26
C ILE A 142 9.66 -14.63 2.43
N ASN A 143 8.58 -14.06 2.96
CA ASN A 143 7.84 -14.55 4.11
C ASN A 143 6.48 -15.17 3.73
N ALA A 144 5.90 -14.77 2.60
CA ALA A 144 4.59 -15.25 2.18
C ALA A 144 4.46 -15.38 0.66
N CYS A 145 3.96 -16.54 0.23
CA CYS A 145 3.39 -16.76 -1.10
C CYS A 145 2.17 -17.67 -0.98
N SER A 146 0.97 -17.10 -1.07
CA SER A 146 -0.31 -17.80 -0.92
C SER A 146 -1.17 -17.71 -2.19
N LYS A 147 -1.86 -18.81 -2.50
CA LYS A 147 -2.90 -18.89 -3.55
C LYS A 147 -4.22 -18.39 -2.94
N LEU A 148 -4.29 -17.12 -2.55
CA LEU A 148 -5.42 -16.63 -1.75
C LEU A 148 -6.75 -16.80 -2.50
N GLY A 149 -7.55 -17.76 -2.04
CA GLY A 149 -8.85 -18.08 -2.62
C GLY A 149 -8.80 -18.62 -4.05
N TYR A 150 -7.63 -18.95 -4.62
CA TYR A 150 -7.54 -19.45 -6.00
C TYR A 150 -8.03 -20.90 -6.10
N ILE A 151 -9.00 -21.14 -6.97
CA ILE A 151 -9.63 -22.45 -7.17
C ILE A 151 -9.02 -23.17 -8.38
N GLY A 152 -8.77 -22.44 -9.47
CA GLY A 152 -8.12 -23.01 -10.65
C GLY A 152 -8.40 -22.24 -11.95
N CYS A 153 -7.80 -22.74 -13.03
CA CYS A 153 -8.03 -22.29 -14.39
C CYS A 153 -9.14 -23.14 -15.06
N TYR A 154 -10.11 -22.48 -15.68
CA TYR A 154 -11.25 -23.14 -16.32
C TYR A 154 -11.45 -22.60 -17.73
N ARG A 155 -12.03 -23.44 -18.61
CA ARG A 155 -12.58 -22.96 -19.88
C ARG A 155 -13.78 -22.06 -19.58
N ASP A 156 -13.85 -20.92 -20.27
CA ASP A 156 -15.06 -20.09 -20.36
C ASP A 156 -15.58 -20.11 -21.80
N ASP A 157 -16.84 -19.70 -22.00
CA ASP A 157 -17.48 -19.59 -23.31
C ASP A 157 -18.61 -18.53 -23.29
N SER A 158 -19.35 -18.43 -24.39
CA SER A 158 -20.43 -17.45 -24.57
C SER A 158 -21.50 -17.51 -23.48
N THR A 159 -21.70 -18.66 -22.83
CA THR A 159 -22.68 -18.85 -21.75
C THR A 159 -22.19 -18.34 -20.40
N ARG A 160 -20.88 -18.07 -20.27
CA ARG A 160 -20.18 -17.62 -19.07
C ARG A 160 -20.35 -18.56 -17.88
N ILE A 161 -19.25 -19.17 -17.44
CA ILE A 161 -19.23 -20.02 -16.23
C ILE A 161 -19.66 -19.26 -14.96
N LEU A 162 -19.48 -17.94 -14.93
CA LEU A 162 -19.94 -17.03 -13.86
C LEU A 162 -20.87 -15.94 -14.44
N PRO A 163 -22.16 -16.24 -14.70
CA PRO A 163 -23.01 -15.38 -15.53
C PRO A 163 -23.75 -14.27 -14.76
N LYS A 164 -23.62 -14.19 -13.41
CA LYS A 164 -24.56 -13.41 -12.58
C LYS A 164 -24.24 -11.92 -12.48
N ALA A 165 -22.97 -11.52 -12.50
CA ALA A 165 -22.58 -10.12 -12.55
C ALA A 165 -21.22 -9.96 -13.22
N LYS A 166 -20.98 -8.79 -13.83
CA LYS A 166 -19.72 -8.48 -14.52
C LYS A 166 -19.23 -7.07 -14.23
N LEU A 167 -17.91 -6.88 -14.33
CA LEU A 167 -17.21 -5.60 -14.27
C LEU A 167 -16.04 -5.64 -15.25
N GLN A 168 -15.85 -4.58 -16.03
CA GLN A 168 -14.66 -4.39 -16.87
C GLN A 168 -13.91 -3.16 -16.40
N ASP A 169 -12.60 -3.26 -16.26
CA ASP A 169 -11.80 -2.16 -15.73
C ASP A 169 -10.35 -2.21 -16.23
N LYS A 170 -9.84 -1.08 -16.75
CA LYS A 170 -8.45 -0.98 -17.25
C LYS A 170 -7.41 -1.10 -16.12
N GLY A 171 -7.81 -0.94 -14.87
CA GLY A 171 -7.03 -1.17 -13.66
C GLY A 171 -7.46 -2.44 -12.89
N MET A 172 -7.87 -3.51 -13.58
CA MET A 172 -8.33 -4.74 -12.94
C MET A 172 -7.22 -5.42 -12.13
N THR A 173 -7.58 -5.88 -10.92
CA THR A 173 -6.78 -6.75 -10.07
C THR A 173 -7.66 -7.88 -9.53
N VAL A 174 -7.05 -8.99 -9.09
CA VAL A 174 -7.77 -10.12 -8.48
C VAL A 174 -8.57 -9.65 -7.27
N GLN A 175 -7.99 -8.79 -6.43
CA GLN A 175 -8.65 -8.24 -5.25
C GLN A 175 -9.82 -7.31 -5.61
N LYS A 176 -9.69 -6.53 -6.69
CA LYS A 176 -10.78 -5.68 -7.19
C LYS A 176 -11.98 -6.53 -7.61
N CYS A 177 -11.75 -7.63 -8.32
CA CYS A 177 -12.80 -8.54 -8.73
C CYS A 177 -13.42 -9.30 -7.53
N GLN A 178 -12.60 -9.85 -6.63
CA GLN A 178 -13.10 -10.52 -5.42
C GLN A 178 -13.94 -9.58 -4.54
N ARG A 179 -13.54 -8.31 -4.39
CA ARG A 179 -14.29 -7.30 -3.64
C ARG A 179 -15.62 -6.97 -4.32
N PHE A 180 -15.63 -6.81 -5.64
CA PHE A 180 -16.84 -6.56 -6.42
C PHE A 180 -17.86 -7.69 -6.27
N CYS A 181 -17.45 -8.94 -6.52
CA CYS A 181 -18.32 -10.10 -6.38
C CYS A 181 -18.76 -10.35 -4.94
N GLY A 182 -17.84 -10.18 -3.98
CA GLY A 182 -18.12 -10.34 -2.56
C GLY A 182 -19.11 -9.32 -2.01
N LYS A 183 -19.01 -8.03 -2.43
CA LYS A 183 -20.01 -6.99 -2.09
C LYS A 183 -21.41 -7.33 -2.58
N LYS A 184 -21.50 -7.99 -3.74
CA LYS A 184 -22.78 -8.47 -4.32
C LYS A 184 -23.21 -9.85 -3.81
N GLY A 185 -22.51 -10.41 -2.83
CA GLY A 185 -22.89 -11.66 -2.16
C GLY A 185 -22.51 -12.96 -2.88
N PHE A 186 -21.84 -12.90 -4.03
CA PHE A 186 -21.54 -14.07 -4.86
C PHE A 186 -20.44 -14.98 -4.26
N LYS A 187 -20.57 -16.30 -4.46
CA LYS A 187 -19.64 -17.32 -3.96
C LYS A 187 -18.29 -17.32 -4.68
N PHE A 188 -18.27 -16.98 -5.96
CA PHE A 188 -17.09 -17.02 -6.82
C PHE A 188 -16.86 -15.69 -7.53
N ALA A 189 -15.59 -15.39 -7.74
CA ALA A 189 -15.09 -14.28 -8.55
C ALA A 189 -14.14 -14.85 -9.60
N GLY A 190 -14.34 -14.51 -10.86
CA GLY A 190 -13.50 -14.97 -11.97
C GLY A 190 -12.94 -13.79 -12.72
N VAL A 191 -11.65 -13.84 -13.03
CA VAL A 191 -10.99 -12.81 -13.85
C VAL A 191 -10.54 -13.40 -15.19
N GLU A 192 -10.81 -12.68 -16.26
CA GLU A 192 -10.55 -13.10 -17.64
C GLU A 192 -9.91 -11.97 -18.46
N TYR A 193 -9.09 -12.37 -19.44
CA TYR A 193 -8.48 -11.50 -20.43
C TYR A 193 -7.76 -10.25 -19.87
N GLY A 194 -7.28 -10.33 -18.62
CA GLY A 194 -6.55 -9.26 -17.97
C GLY A 194 -7.42 -8.18 -17.32
N TYR A 195 -8.58 -7.82 -17.88
CA TYR A 195 -9.38 -6.66 -17.45
C TYR A 195 -10.84 -6.96 -17.07
N GLN A 196 -11.30 -8.19 -17.29
CA GLN A 196 -12.69 -8.58 -17.07
C GLN A 196 -12.84 -9.30 -15.73
N CYS A 197 -13.97 -9.06 -15.07
CA CYS A 197 -14.39 -9.71 -13.83
C CYS A 197 -15.80 -10.23 -13.98
N PHE A 198 -16.04 -11.45 -13.49
CA PHE A 198 -17.31 -12.16 -13.54
C PHE A 198 -17.63 -12.78 -12.18
N CYS A 199 -18.91 -12.84 -11.83
CA CYS A 199 -19.38 -13.32 -10.53
C CYS A 199 -20.46 -14.40 -10.68
N GLY A 200 -20.50 -15.34 -9.74
CA GLY A 200 -21.52 -16.38 -9.73
C GLY A 200 -21.49 -17.22 -8.46
N ASN A 201 -22.48 -18.11 -8.34
CA ASN A 201 -22.66 -18.96 -7.16
C ASN A 201 -22.37 -20.44 -7.43
N VAL A 202 -22.39 -20.83 -8.71
CA VAL A 202 -22.20 -22.19 -9.19
C VAL A 202 -21.21 -22.11 -10.35
N LEU A 203 -20.28 -23.06 -10.43
CA LEU A 203 -19.43 -23.26 -11.58
C LEU A 203 -20.13 -24.27 -12.48
N GLN A 204 -20.98 -23.82 -13.40
CA GLN A 204 -21.70 -24.76 -14.28
C GLN A 204 -20.77 -25.29 -15.38
N LYS A 205 -20.88 -26.60 -15.73
CA LYS A 205 -20.18 -27.26 -16.86
C LYS A 205 -18.64 -27.21 -16.76
N TYR A 206 -18.05 -28.09 -15.95
CA TYR A 206 -16.62 -28.07 -15.64
C TYR A 206 -15.74 -28.66 -16.75
N ARG A 207 -14.78 -27.88 -17.27
CA ARG A 207 -13.50 -28.40 -17.80
C ARG A 207 -12.35 -27.58 -17.23
N LYS A 208 -11.74 -28.08 -16.16
CA LYS A 208 -10.49 -27.53 -15.61
C LYS A 208 -9.41 -27.59 -16.69
N ARG A 209 -8.59 -26.55 -16.78
CA ARG A 209 -7.53 -26.41 -17.77
C ARG A 209 -6.16 -26.36 -17.10
N LYS A 210 -5.11 -26.51 -17.91
CA LYS A 210 -3.74 -26.35 -17.42
C LYS A 210 -3.55 -24.91 -16.95
N GLU A 211 -2.79 -24.72 -15.87
CA GLU A 211 -2.42 -23.40 -15.36
C GLU A 211 -1.69 -22.54 -16.42
N SER A 212 -1.14 -23.19 -17.45
CA SER A 212 -0.54 -22.54 -18.60
C SER A 212 -1.50 -21.80 -19.51
N ASP A 213 -2.81 -22.06 -19.41
CA ASP A 213 -3.81 -21.47 -20.30
C ASP A 213 -4.36 -20.18 -19.71
N CYS A 214 -4.36 -20.08 -18.36
CA CYS A 214 -4.65 -18.84 -17.65
C CYS A 214 -3.35 -18.09 -17.38
N LYS A 215 -2.73 -17.53 -18.43
CA LYS A 215 -1.45 -16.82 -18.31
C LYS A 215 -1.51 -15.30 -18.54
N THR A 216 -2.68 -14.74 -18.82
CA THR A 216 -2.83 -13.31 -19.08
C THR A 216 -2.63 -12.50 -17.81
N PRO A 217 -1.72 -11.50 -17.80
CA PRO A 217 -1.54 -10.62 -16.67
C PRO A 217 -2.74 -9.69 -16.46
N CYS A 218 -3.07 -9.38 -15.20
CA CYS A 218 -4.10 -8.39 -14.92
C CYS A 218 -3.72 -6.99 -15.42
N SER A 219 -4.68 -6.22 -15.93
CA SER A 219 -4.47 -4.89 -16.50
C SER A 219 -3.96 -3.89 -15.46
N GLY A 220 -4.52 -3.91 -14.25
CA GLY A 220 -4.11 -3.08 -13.10
C GLY A 220 -2.97 -3.65 -12.25
N ASN A 221 -2.59 -4.92 -12.44
CA ASN A 221 -1.41 -5.48 -11.80
C ASN A 221 -0.83 -6.63 -12.63
N LYS A 222 0.21 -6.33 -13.43
CA LYS A 222 0.88 -7.31 -14.31
C LYS A 222 1.56 -8.47 -13.56
N ARG A 223 1.64 -8.42 -12.22
CA ARG A 223 2.17 -9.49 -11.36
C ARG A 223 1.10 -10.52 -11.00
N GLN A 224 -0.17 -10.21 -11.22
CA GLN A 224 -1.29 -11.10 -10.99
C GLN A 224 -1.74 -11.75 -12.30
N THR A 225 -2.40 -12.90 -12.17
CA THR A 225 -2.93 -13.64 -13.31
C THR A 225 -4.45 -13.46 -13.36
N CYS A 226 -4.93 -12.96 -14.50
CA CYS A 226 -6.33 -12.69 -14.79
C CYS A 226 -6.78 -13.49 -16.02
N GLY A 227 -6.72 -14.82 -15.92
CA GLY A 227 -7.23 -15.71 -16.95
C GLY A 227 -6.41 -15.72 -18.25
N GLY A 228 -7.12 -15.76 -19.37
CA GLY A 228 -6.65 -15.85 -20.76
C GLY A 228 -7.84 -15.70 -21.72
N PRO A 229 -7.61 -15.76 -23.05
CA PRO A 229 -8.72 -15.74 -24.01
C PRO A 229 -9.63 -16.94 -23.77
N TRP A 230 -10.90 -16.71 -23.36
CA TRP A 230 -11.85 -17.76 -22.97
C TRP A 230 -11.29 -18.74 -21.92
N ARG A 231 -10.42 -18.21 -21.04
CA ARG A 231 -9.83 -18.93 -19.92
C ARG A 231 -10.00 -18.06 -18.69
N ILE A 232 -10.75 -18.55 -17.72
CA ILE A 232 -11.07 -17.78 -16.53
C ILE A 232 -10.33 -18.34 -15.32
N SER A 233 -9.63 -17.46 -14.62
CA SER A 233 -9.02 -17.79 -13.32
C SER A 233 -10.07 -17.59 -12.24
N ILE A 234 -10.51 -18.68 -11.62
CA ILE A 234 -11.58 -18.67 -10.62
C ILE A 234 -10.99 -18.55 -9.22
N TYR A 235 -11.59 -17.65 -8.45
CA TYR A 235 -11.29 -17.40 -7.05
C TYR A 235 -12.58 -17.47 -6.21
N THR A 236 -12.44 -17.73 -4.91
CA THR A 236 -13.54 -17.55 -3.96
C THR A 236 -13.92 -16.08 -3.87
N GLY A 237 -15.21 -15.77 -3.98
CA GLY A 237 -15.80 -14.42 -3.88
C GLY A 237 -15.93 -13.91 -2.44
N LYS A 238 -15.76 -14.77 -1.43
CA LYS A 238 -15.75 -14.42 0.01
C LYS A 238 -14.50 -14.99 0.69
N PRO A 239 -13.64 -14.16 1.30
CA PRO A 239 -12.67 -14.66 2.25
C PRO A 239 -13.38 -15.10 3.56
N SER A 240 -13.44 -16.42 3.78
CA SER A 240 -13.65 -17.20 5.03
C SER A 240 -15.07 -17.45 5.57
N ASN A 241 -15.48 -18.73 5.73
CA ASN A 241 -16.64 -19.22 6.52
C ASN A 241 -16.10 -20.17 7.63
N CYS A 242 -15.51 -19.62 8.68
CA CYS A 242 -14.33 -20.22 9.30
C CYS A 242 -14.59 -21.42 10.24
N LYS A 243 -14.01 -22.58 9.89
CA LYS A 243 -13.50 -23.64 10.79
C LYS A 243 -11.96 -23.63 10.70
N GLY A 244 -11.26 -22.98 11.64
CA GLY A 244 -9.78 -22.99 11.74
C GLY A 244 -8.96 -22.16 10.74
N LYS A 245 -9.58 -21.31 9.91
CA LYS A 245 -8.90 -20.56 8.82
C LYS A 245 -8.51 -19.11 9.14
N CYS A 246 -8.69 -18.66 10.37
CA CYS A 246 -8.30 -17.31 10.75
C CYS A 246 -6.85 -17.29 11.23
N HIS A 247 -6.20 -16.13 11.09
CA HIS A 247 -4.92 -15.86 11.73
C HIS A 247 -4.99 -16.25 13.23
N LYS A 248 -3.86 -16.58 13.88
CA LYS A 248 -3.84 -16.97 15.32
C LYS A 248 -4.53 -15.97 16.26
N ASN A 249 -4.53 -14.70 15.86
CA ASN A 249 -5.22 -13.60 16.54
C ASN A 249 -6.52 -13.15 15.84
N GLY A 250 -7.11 -14.00 15.00
CA GLY A 250 -8.39 -13.81 14.34
C GLY A 250 -9.47 -14.73 14.92
N ILE A 251 -10.72 -14.30 14.80
CA ILE A 251 -11.92 -15.04 15.21
C ILE A 251 -12.95 -15.05 14.08
N CYS A 252 -13.68 -16.14 13.97
CA CYS A 252 -14.83 -16.24 13.07
C CYS A 252 -16.01 -15.48 13.67
N LYS A 253 -16.49 -14.43 13.00
CA LYS A 253 -17.74 -13.76 13.35
C LYS A 253 -18.64 -13.65 12.12
N ARG A 254 -19.81 -14.30 12.19
CA ARG A 254 -20.81 -14.34 11.09
C ARG A 254 -20.19 -14.77 9.76
N GLY A 255 -19.41 -15.85 9.79
CA GLY A 255 -18.73 -16.37 8.61
C GLY A 255 -17.75 -15.38 7.99
N ARG A 256 -16.95 -14.69 8.81
CA ARG A 256 -15.81 -13.86 8.41
C ARG A 256 -14.74 -13.87 9.49
N CYS A 257 -13.49 -14.01 9.12
CA CYS A 257 -12.38 -13.75 10.03
C CYS A 257 -12.32 -12.25 10.35
N ARG A 258 -12.27 -11.93 11.64
CA ARG A 258 -12.01 -10.61 12.18
C ARG A 258 -10.94 -10.72 13.23
N CYS A 259 -10.08 -9.72 13.35
CA CYS A 259 -9.09 -9.74 14.41
C CYS A 259 -9.75 -9.70 15.80
N LYS A 260 -9.15 -10.41 16.75
CA LYS A 260 -9.50 -10.33 18.17
C LYS A 260 -9.39 -8.87 18.63
N ARG A 261 -10.12 -8.50 19.68
CA ARG A 261 -10.06 -7.15 20.24
C ARG A 261 -8.60 -6.76 20.55
N GLY A 262 -8.18 -5.56 20.15
CA GLY A 262 -6.81 -5.08 20.27
C GLY A 262 -5.91 -5.39 19.06
N TYR A 263 -6.39 -6.20 18.12
CA TYR A 263 -5.68 -6.52 16.89
C TYR A 263 -6.40 -5.96 15.66
N THR A 264 -5.63 -5.63 14.64
CA THR A 264 -6.11 -5.12 13.35
C THR A 264 -5.50 -5.88 12.19
N GLY A 265 -6.21 -5.87 11.06
CA GLY A 265 -5.81 -6.56 9.84
C GLY A 265 -7.01 -7.26 9.20
N ASP A 266 -6.74 -8.13 8.23
CA ASP A 266 -7.77 -8.80 7.44
C ASP A 266 -8.40 -10.01 8.15
N GLY A 267 -7.93 -10.38 9.35
CA GLY A 267 -8.44 -11.53 10.11
C GLY A 267 -7.90 -12.88 9.63
N ILE A 268 -7.35 -12.95 8.41
CA ILE A 268 -7.02 -14.18 7.70
C ILE A 268 -5.51 -14.36 7.63
N ASN A 269 -4.80 -13.35 7.14
CA ASN A 269 -3.35 -13.35 6.95
C ASN A 269 -2.64 -12.53 8.03
N ALA A 270 -3.30 -11.50 8.56
CA ALA A 270 -2.72 -10.61 9.54
C ALA A 270 -3.72 -10.20 10.60
N CYS A 271 -3.31 -10.37 11.85
CA CYS A 271 -3.87 -9.66 12.99
C CYS A 271 -2.71 -9.18 13.86
N SER A 272 -2.39 -7.90 13.73
CA SER A 272 -1.30 -7.22 14.41
C SER A 272 -1.85 -6.38 15.55
N ILE A 273 -1.12 -6.30 16.67
CA ILE A 273 -1.49 -5.43 17.78
C ILE A 273 -1.34 -3.98 17.33
N CYS A 274 -2.33 -3.15 17.66
CA CYS A 274 -2.17 -1.72 17.50
C CYS A 274 -1.06 -1.21 18.43
N PRO A 275 -0.25 -0.21 18.00
CA PRO A 275 0.78 0.33 18.86
C PRO A 275 0.22 0.76 20.21
N LEU A 276 1.05 0.74 21.26
CA LEU A 276 0.61 1.15 22.59
C LEU A 276 -0.04 2.54 22.55
N GLY A 277 -1.23 2.67 23.15
CA GLY A 277 -2.03 3.90 23.13
C GLY A 277 -2.97 4.06 21.93
N TRP A 278 -2.97 3.14 20.96
CA TRP A 278 -3.88 3.14 19.81
C TRP A 278 -5.09 2.21 20.05
N LYS A 279 -6.26 2.58 19.52
CA LYS A 279 -7.49 1.79 19.56
C LYS A 279 -7.68 1.05 18.24
N SER A 280 -7.98 -0.24 18.30
CA SER A 280 -8.28 -1.05 17.11
C SER A 280 -9.75 -0.90 16.69
N TYR A 281 -10.01 -0.69 15.40
CA TYR A 281 -11.34 -0.90 14.81
C TYR A 281 -11.22 -1.40 13.36
N GLY A 282 -11.94 -2.48 13.03
CA GLY A 282 -11.84 -3.10 11.71
C GLY A 282 -10.40 -3.55 11.40
N SER A 283 -9.87 -3.07 10.28
CA SER A 283 -8.49 -3.33 9.85
C SER A 283 -7.52 -2.19 10.20
N SER A 284 -7.95 -1.19 10.97
CA SER A 284 -7.18 0.03 11.23
C SER A 284 -6.99 0.29 12.72
N CYS A 285 -5.87 0.94 13.06
CA CYS A 285 -5.58 1.46 14.39
C CYS A 285 -5.77 2.97 14.42
N TYR A 286 -6.36 3.46 15.50
CA TYR A 286 -6.70 4.86 15.68
C TYR A 286 -6.02 5.45 16.92
N PHE A 287 -5.35 6.59 16.77
CA PHE A 287 -4.74 7.33 17.87
C PHE A 287 -5.53 8.59 18.12
N PHE A 288 -5.97 8.77 19.36
CA PHE A 288 -6.66 9.97 19.82
C PHE A 288 -5.63 10.86 20.50
N SER A 289 -5.36 12.02 19.92
CA SER A 289 -4.34 12.92 20.46
C SER A 289 -4.73 13.42 21.85
N GLN A 290 -3.71 13.66 22.68
CA GLN A 290 -3.90 14.33 23.95
C GLN A 290 -3.77 15.85 23.85
N THR A 291 -2.94 16.31 22.91
CA THR A 291 -2.66 17.72 22.62
C THR A 291 -3.52 18.23 21.47
N THR A 292 -3.81 19.52 21.47
CA THR A 292 -4.43 20.21 20.34
C THR A 292 -3.41 20.53 19.24
N ALA A 293 -3.91 20.83 18.05
CA ALA A 293 -3.16 21.25 16.88
C ALA A 293 -4.13 21.88 15.86
N THR A 294 -3.63 22.76 15.00
CA THR A 294 -4.32 23.13 13.76
C THR A 294 -4.51 21.89 12.89
N TRP A 295 -5.43 21.91 11.93
CA TRP A 295 -5.70 20.74 11.09
C TRP A 295 -4.45 20.30 10.30
N ASN A 296 -3.71 21.26 9.76
CA ASN A 296 -2.45 21.00 9.05
C ASN A 296 -1.38 20.41 9.97
N ASP A 297 -1.29 20.89 11.21
CA ASP A 297 -0.34 20.38 12.21
C ASP A 297 -0.73 18.99 12.69
N ALA A 298 -2.02 18.74 12.90
CA ALA A 298 -2.59 17.44 13.21
C ALA A 298 -2.24 16.42 12.11
N LYS A 299 -2.44 16.78 10.84
CA LYS A 299 -2.03 15.97 9.68
C LYS A 299 -0.56 15.62 9.73
N ARG A 300 0.32 16.60 9.96
CA ARG A 300 1.77 16.37 10.11
C ARG A 300 2.08 15.45 11.30
N LYS A 301 1.45 15.67 12.45
CA LYS A 301 1.62 14.85 13.67
C LYS A 301 1.13 13.41 13.48
N CYS A 302 0.13 13.16 12.64
CA CYS A 302 -0.25 11.79 12.26
C CYS A 302 0.82 11.16 11.34
N ILE A 303 1.34 11.90 10.37
CA ILE A 303 2.40 11.40 9.49
C ILE A 303 3.67 11.01 10.27
N THR A 304 4.06 11.77 11.31
CA THR A 304 5.22 11.41 12.14
C THR A 304 5.02 10.09 12.91
N LYS A 305 3.78 9.66 13.10
CA LYS A 305 3.42 8.36 13.70
C LYS A 305 3.24 7.24 12.66
N ASN A 306 3.64 7.47 11.40
CA ASN A 306 3.44 6.55 10.28
C ASN A 306 1.95 6.19 10.12
N SER A 307 1.12 7.23 10.13
CA SER A 307 -0.35 7.20 10.05
C SER A 307 -0.84 8.41 9.27
N MET A 308 -2.14 8.54 9.04
CA MET A 308 -2.80 9.69 8.44
C MET A 308 -3.85 10.25 9.39
N LEU A 309 -4.40 11.45 9.16
CA LEU A 309 -5.66 11.81 9.82
C LEU A 309 -6.74 10.81 9.41
N ALA A 310 -7.62 10.43 10.32
CA ALA A 310 -8.61 9.38 10.06
C ALA A 310 -9.56 9.75 8.91
N GLU A 311 -9.71 8.82 7.97
CA GLU A 311 -10.56 8.99 6.79
C GLU A 311 -11.73 8.01 6.88
N VAL A 312 -12.92 8.53 7.16
CA VAL A 312 -14.07 7.68 7.51
C VAL A 312 -14.69 7.11 6.24
N VAL A 313 -14.58 5.80 6.04
CA VAL A 313 -15.03 5.12 4.80
C VAL A 313 -16.23 4.20 5.00
N SER A 314 -16.76 4.12 6.23
CA SER A 314 -17.95 3.32 6.56
C SER A 314 -18.75 3.88 7.74
N TYR A 315 -20.07 3.66 7.76
CA TYR A 315 -20.92 4.06 8.89
C TYR A 315 -20.48 3.47 10.22
N GLY A 316 -20.02 2.20 10.23
CA GLY A 316 -19.54 1.59 11.47
C GLY A 316 -18.26 2.25 12.01
N GLU A 317 -17.37 2.71 11.13
CA GLU A 317 -16.20 3.49 11.53
C GLU A 317 -16.57 4.86 12.08
N ARG A 318 -17.50 5.56 11.41
CA ARG A 318 -18.07 6.82 11.89
C ARG A 318 -18.58 6.68 13.33
N ASP A 319 -19.42 5.68 13.56
CA ASP A 319 -20.05 5.44 14.87
C ASP A 319 -19.00 5.05 15.93
N PHE A 320 -17.98 4.27 15.54
CA PHE A 320 -16.85 3.95 16.42
C PHE A 320 -16.10 5.22 16.85
N LEU A 321 -15.74 6.08 15.90
CA LEU A 321 -15.01 7.32 16.19
C LEU A 321 -15.84 8.29 17.02
N ARG A 322 -17.13 8.47 16.70
CA ARG A 322 -18.09 9.26 17.50
C ARG A 322 -18.12 8.76 18.95
N LYS A 323 -18.32 7.46 19.15
CA LYS A 323 -18.36 6.85 20.49
C LYS A 323 -17.05 7.02 21.27
N GLN A 324 -15.89 6.97 20.62
CA GLN A 324 -14.63 7.25 21.30
C GLN A 324 -14.52 8.74 21.65
N ALA A 325 -14.85 9.64 20.72
CA ALA A 325 -14.81 11.08 20.96
C ALA A 325 -15.68 11.49 22.16
N THR A 326 -16.88 10.90 22.31
CA THR A 326 -17.75 11.11 23.47
C THR A 326 -17.05 10.80 24.79
N LYS A 327 -16.28 9.71 24.85
CA LYS A 327 -15.55 9.33 26.07
C LYS A 327 -14.44 10.31 26.45
N TYR A 328 -13.82 10.93 25.44
CA TYR A 328 -12.82 11.96 25.68
C TYR A 328 -13.45 13.32 25.99
N ALA A 329 -14.73 13.53 25.63
CA ALA A 329 -15.46 14.78 25.77
C ALA A 329 -14.73 15.99 25.13
N LYS A 330 -14.14 15.80 23.94
CA LYS A 330 -13.38 16.81 23.18
C LYS A 330 -13.76 16.78 21.69
N THR A 331 -13.55 17.91 21.02
CA THR A 331 -13.60 18.03 19.55
C THR A 331 -12.33 17.45 18.93
N PHE A 332 -12.46 16.75 17.81
CA PHE A 332 -11.35 16.12 17.10
C PHE A 332 -11.35 16.43 15.61
N TRP A 333 -10.21 16.82 15.06
CA TRP A 333 -9.96 16.82 13.62
C TRP A 333 -10.00 15.40 13.04
N LEU A 334 -10.64 15.30 11.87
CA LEU A 334 -10.59 14.17 10.95
C LEU A 334 -9.82 14.59 9.67
N GLY A 335 -9.68 13.67 8.71
CA GLY A 335 -8.83 13.88 7.52
C GLY A 335 -9.50 14.56 6.34
N GLY A 336 -10.72 15.06 6.48
CA GLY A 336 -11.55 15.62 5.43
C GLY A 336 -11.36 17.12 5.26
N THR A 337 -11.46 17.58 4.02
CA THR A 337 -11.32 18.98 3.63
C THR A 337 -11.96 19.22 2.27
N ASP A 338 -12.43 20.43 2.05
CA ASP A 338 -12.87 20.95 0.76
C ASP A 338 -12.05 22.18 0.31
N SER A 339 -10.92 22.45 0.97
CA SER A 339 -10.04 23.60 0.70
C SER A 339 -9.52 23.75 -0.74
N LYS A 340 -9.74 22.73 -1.58
CA LYS A 340 -9.42 22.77 -3.02
C LYS A 340 -10.61 23.27 -3.85
N HIS A 341 -11.81 22.90 -3.46
CA HIS A 341 -13.07 23.17 -4.15
C HIS A 341 -14.18 23.23 -3.11
N GLU A 342 -14.55 24.45 -2.73
CA GLU A 342 -15.62 24.75 -1.78
C GLU A 342 -16.86 23.89 -2.03
N GLY A 343 -17.38 23.24 -0.98
CA GLY A 343 -18.53 22.33 -1.05
C GLY A 343 -18.25 20.93 -1.59
N ILE A 344 -17.04 20.66 -2.11
CA ILE A 344 -16.63 19.32 -2.57
C ILE A 344 -15.67 18.69 -1.56
N TRP A 345 -16.25 17.96 -0.62
CA TRP A 345 -15.52 17.30 0.46
C TRP A 345 -14.75 16.06 0.01
N ILE A 346 -13.44 16.10 0.23
CA ILE A 346 -12.52 15.00 -0.05
C ILE A 346 -11.73 14.59 1.18
N TRP A 347 -11.31 13.34 1.21
CA TRP A 347 -10.35 12.84 2.16
C TRP A 347 -8.91 13.21 1.74
N ALA A 348 -8.19 13.92 2.61
CA ALA A 348 -6.97 14.63 2.22
C ALA A 348 -5.75 13.74 1.91
N THR A 349 -5.77 12.47 2.28
CA THR A 349 -4.71 11.48 1.99
C THR A 349 -5.11 10.61 0.81
N SER A 350 -6.32 10.00 0.81
CA SER A 350 -6.76 9.15 -0.30
C SER A 350 -7.21 9.91 -1.55
N GLN A 351 -7.49 11.21 -1.42
CA GLN A 351 -8.10 12.05 -2.47
C GLN A 351 -9.44 11.51 -2.97
N SER A 352 -10.17 10.79 -2.10
CA SER A 352 -11.48 10.22 -2.43
C SER A 352 -12.61 11.11 -1.90
N ASN A 353 -13.72 11.15 -2.62
CA ASN A 353 -14.93 11.84 -2.16
C ASN A 353 -15.52 11.14 -0.95
N PHE A 354 -16.22 11.90 -0.12
CA PHE A 354 -16.97 11.35 1.00
C PHE A 354 -18.02 10.36 0.47
N ASN A 355 -18.01 9.14 1.01
CA ASN A 355 -18.97 8.08 0.71
C ASN A 355 -19.90 7.78 1.89
N VAL A 356 -19.64 8.42 3.03
CA VAL A 356 -20.42 8.40 4.25
C VAL A 356 -20.41 9.82 4.81
N THR A 357 -21.54 10.22 5.39
CA THR A 357 -21.67 11.51 6.06
C THR A 357 -21.94 11.32 7.54
N GLY A 358 -21.36 12.22 8.33
CA GLY A 358 -21.66 12.42 9.74
C GLY A 358 -22.04 13.86 10.07
N TRP A 359 -22.33 14.71 9.07
CA TRP A 359 -22.66 16.12 9.24
C TRP A 359 -23.81 16.32 10.22
N HIS A 360 -23.70 17.35 11.06
CA HIS A 360 -24.76 17.74 11.96
C HIS A 360 -25.89 18.42 11.20
N THR A 361 -27.10 17.87 11.22
CA THR A 361 -28.21 18.39 10.42
C THR A 361 -29.33 19.05 11.23
N ARG A 362 -29.26 19.02 12.57
CA ARG A 362 -30.40 19.39 13.42
C ARG A 362 -30.46 20.88 13.78
N LEU A 363 -29.38 21.43 14.36
CA LEU A 363 -29.37 22.80 14.87
C LEU A 363 -28.73 23.79 13.91
N VAL A 364 -27.61 23.41 13.27
CA VAL A 364 -26.77 24.35 12.49
C VAL A 364 -26.61 23.96 11.00
N LYS A 365 -27.07 22.78 10.59
CA LYS A 365 -27.04 22.26 9.20
C LYS A 365 -25.64 22.39 8.53
N GLU A 366 -24.75 21.49 8.93
CA GLU A 366 -23.40 21.39 8.41
C GLU A 366 -23.32 20.60 7.08
N PRO A 367 -22.27 20.84 6.26
CA PRO A 367 -21.28 21.91 6.41
C PRO A 367 -21.87 23.28 6.03
N ASN A 368 -21.60 24.31 6.83
CA ASN A 368 -22.22 25.63 6.66
C ASN A 368 -21.25 26.71 6.14
N ASN A 369 -19.96 26.40 6.07
CA ASN A 369 -18.86 27.29 5.71
C ASN A 369 -18.91 28.64 6.45
N GLN A 370 -18.91 28.62 7.77
CA GLN A 370 -19.11 29.83 8.57
C GLN A 370 -18.04 30.87 8.22
N ASN A 371 -18.45 32.11 7.96
CA ASN A 371 -17.57 33.21 7.56
C ASN A 371 -16.75 32.94 6.27
N GLY A 372 -17.13 31.94 5.46
CA GLY A 372 -16.45 31.59 4.22
C GLY A 372 -15.05 31.00 4.38
N ASN A 373 -14.71 30.46 5.56
CA ASN A 373 -13.36 29.95 5.85
C ASN A 373 -13.28 28.60 6.57
N GLU A 374 -14.39 27.85 6.68
CA GLU A 374 -14.42 26.56 7.35
C GLU A 374 -14.18 25.41 6.36
N ASN A 375 -12.94 24.93 6.29
CA ASN A 375 -12.51 24.02 5.23
C ASN A 375 -12.04 22.65 5.75
N CYS A 376 -12.20 22.38 7.04
CA CYS A 376 -11.62 21.21 7.69
C CYS A 376 -12.66 20.51 8.57
N ASN A 377 -12.78 19.19 8.43
CA ASN A 377 -13.85 18.48 9.13
C ASN A 377 -13.45 18.02 10.54
N THR A 378 -14.39 18.12 11.47
CA THR A 378 -14.24 17.67 12.86
C THR A 378 -15.29 16.62 13.24
N ILE A 379 -15.08 15.96 14.37
CA ILE A 379 -16.14 15.45 15.25
C ILE A 379 -16.31 16.47 16.36
N HIS A 380 -17.45 17.17 16.41
CA HIS A 380 -17.59 18.38 17.22
C HIS A 380 -18.36 18.14 18.51
N ARG A 381 -17.76 18.48 19.66
CA ARG A 381 -18.34 18.19 20.99
C ARG A 381 -19.70 18.86 21.19
N LYS A 382 -19.87 20.11 20.73
CA LYS A 382 -21.11 20.87 20.94
C LYS A 382 -22.24 20.43 20.01
N LEU A 383 -21.95 19.66 18.97
CA LEU A 383 -22.91 19.17 17.98
C LEU A 383 -23.18 17.67 18.17
N ASP A 384 -23.29 17.21 19.43
CA ASP A 384 -23.55 15.80 19.74
C ASP A 384 -22.52 14.82 19.10
N PHE A 385 -21.28 15.30 18.91
CA PHE A 385 -20.21 14.55 18.24
C PHE A 385 -20.57 14.15 16.78
N GLU A 386 -21.44 14.91 16.14
CA GLU A 386 -21.62 14.93 14.69
C GLU A 386 -20.56 15.85 14.06
N TRP A 387 -20.44 15.82 12.74
CA TRP A 387 -19.39 16.54 12.03
C TRP A 387 -19.73 18.01 11.87
N ASN A 388 -18.70 18.84 12.07
CA ASN A 388 -18.67 20.26 11.74
C ASN A 388 -17.57 20.48 10.70
N ASP A 389 -17.79 21.36 9.73
CA ASP A 389 -16.70 22.03 9.05
C ASP A 389 -16.24 23.17 9.93
N ASP A 390 -14.94 23.36 10.05
CA ASP A 390 -14.40 24.32 10.99
C ASP A 390 -13.15 24.96 10.39
N ASN A 391 -12.78 26.11 10.93
CA ASN A 391 -11.63 26.84 10.43
C ASN A 391 -10.37 26.03 10.69
N CYS A 392 -9.62 25.71 9.63
CA CYS A 392 -8.46 24.83 9.70
C CYS A 392 -7.35 25.31 10.66
N LEU A 393 -7.38 26.58 11.05
CA LEU A 393 -6.45 27.20 12.01
C LEU A 393 -6.83 26.97 13.48
N GLU A 394 -8.03 26.43 13.74
CA GLU A 394 -8.49 26.16 15.10
C GLU A 394 -7.72 25.05 15.82
N GLY A 395 -7.64 25.20 17.13
CA GLY A 395 -6.85 24.34 18.00
C GLY A 395 -7.64 23.14 18.55
N TYR A 396 -7.82 22.07 17.78
CA TYR A 396 -8.48 20.85 18.28
C TYR A 396 -7.55 19.66 18.48
N ARG A 397 -8.02 18.69 19.27
CA ARG A 397 -7.41 17.35 19.26
C ARG A 397 -7.61 16.73 17.88
N TYR A 398 -6.97 15.60 17.62
CA TYR A 398 -7.03 14.97 16.30
C TYR A 398 -6.96 13.46 16.40
N ILE A 399 -7.53 12.79 15.40
CA ILE A 399 -7.54 11.33 15.31
C ILE A 399 -6.66 10.92 14.15
N CYS A 400 -5.64 10.11 14.43
CA CYS A 400 -4.82 9.49 13.40
C CYS A 400 -5.27 8.05 13.13
N GLU A 401 -5.12 7.58 11.91
CA GLU A 401 -5.42 6.23 11.46
C GLU A 401 -4.21 5.59 10.75
N LYS A 402 -3.94 4.32 11.06
CA LYS A 402 -2.98 3.49 10.32
C LYS A 402 -3.52 2.09 10.06
N LEU A 403 -3.15 1.52 8.92
CA LEU A 403 -3.45 0.14 8.53
C LEU A 403 -2.53 -0.88 9.22
#